data_AF-A0AAV3BQ95-F1
#
_entry.id   AF-A0AAV3BQ95-F1
#
_cell.length_a   1.000
_cell.length_b   1.000
_cell.length_c   1.000
_cell.angle_alpha   90.00
_cell.angle_beta   90.00
_cell.angle_gamma   90.00
#
_symmetry.space_group_name_H-M   'P 1'
#
loop_
_entity.id
_entity.type
_entity.pdbx_description
1 polymer ?
#
loop_
_entity_poly.entity_id
_entity_poly.type
_entity_poly.pdbx_seq_one_letter_code
_entity_poly.pdbx_strand_id
1 'polypeptide(L)' 'MIINKIRQAFCNHSFKEVRKRVPFYARNGDLVYLECTKCGKIKNKEWQPRE' A
#
# COMPACT_ATOMS: atom_id res chain seq x y z
N MET A 1 -3.38 6.47 -18.30
CA MET A 1 -2.11 6.11 -17.63
C MET A 1 -1.12 7.28 -17.46
N ILE A 2 -1.14 8.32 -18.31
CA ILE A 2 -0.20 9.48 -18.24
C ILE A 2 -0.40 10.35 -16.99
N ILE A 3 -1.65 10.56 -16.56
CA ILE A 3 -2.01 11.41 -15.41
C ILE A 3 -1.34 10.93 -14.11
N ASN A 4 -1.22 9.62 -13.89
CA ASN A 4 -0.58 9.06 -12.70
C ASN A 4 0.93 9.28 -12.67
N LYS A 5 1.61 9.28 -13.83
CA LYS A 5 3.05 9.55 -13.92
C LYS A 5 3.38 11.00 -13.57
N ILE A 6 2.56 11.95 -14.04
CA ILE A 6 2.70 13.38 -13.71
C ILE A 6 2.43 13.59 -12.21
N ARG A 7 1.37 12.97 -11.68
CA ARG A 7 1.09 12.99 -10.24
C ARG A 7 2.24 12.44 -9.41
N GLN A 8 2.90 11.35 -9.84
CA GLN A 8 4.06 10.80 -9.14
C GLN A 8 5.29 11.73 -9.18
N ALA A 9 5.53 12.42 -10.29
CA ALA A 9 6.68 13.32 -10.46
C ALA A 9 6.62 14.54 -9.52
N PHE A 10 5.43 15.09 -9.27
CA PHE A 10 5.22 16.22 -8.36
C PHE A 10 4.73 15.81 -6.96
N CYS A 11 4.68 14.51 -6.67
CA CYS A 11 4.24 14.02 -5.38
C CYS A 11 5.39 14.08 -4.37
N ASN A 12 5.22 14.86 -3.30
CA ASN A 12 6.09 14.88 -2.12
C ASN A 12 5.96 13.60 -1.25
N HIS A 13 5.56 12.49 -1.88
CA HIS A 13 5.31 11.17 -1.31
C HIS A 13 4.88 11.14 0.17
N SER A 14 3.67 11.60 0.46
CA SER A 14 3.05 11.41 1.77
C SER A 14 2.50 9.98 1.86
N PHE A 15 3.18 9.12 2.59
CA PHE A 15 2.78 7.72 2.78
C PHE A 15 1.89 7.58 4.01
N LYS A 16 0.87 6.74 3.89
CA LYS A 16 0.03 6.28 4.99
C LYS A 16 0.16 4.77 5.11
N GLU A 17 0.22 4.26 6.33
CA GLU A 17 0.13 2.83 6.57
C GLU A 17 -1.29 2.34 6.31
N VAL A 18 -1.39 1.31 5.47
CA VAL A 18 -2.63 0.62 5.13
C VAL A 18 -2.48 -0.82 5.58
N ARG A 19 -3.47 -1.29 6.34
CA ARG A 19 -3.59 -2.69 6.76
C ARG A 19 -4.80 -3.29 6.07
N LYS A 20 -4.56 -4.29 5.23
CA LYS A 20 -5.61 -4.99 4.50
C LYS A 20 -5.68 -6.43 4.99
N ARG A 21 -6.80 -6.77 5.62
CA ARG A 21 -7.06 -8.15 6.05
C ARG A 21 -7.06 -9.07 4.83
N VAL A 22 -6.20 -10.08 4.86
CA VAL A 22 -6.21 -11.14 3.86
C VAL A 22 -7.21 -12.20 4.34
N PRO A 23 -8.15 -12.64 3.49
CA PRO A 23 -9.13 -13.62 3.91
C PRO A 23 -8.47 -14.98 4.22
N PHE A 24 -9.05 -15.66 5.21
CA PHE A 24 -8.53 -16.88 5.85
C PHE A 24 -8.24 -18.02 4.86
N TYR A 25 -8.98 -18.11 3.75
CA TYR A 25 -8.79 -19.16 2.75
C TYR A 25 -7.49 -19.04 1.93
N ALA A 26 -6.76 -17.93 2.03
CA ALA A 26 -5.49 -17.71 1.32
C ALA A 26 -4.28 -17.75 2.26
N ARG A 27 -4.30 -16.91 3.31
CA ARG A 27 -3.26 -16.85 4.35
C ARG A 27 -3.81 -16.03 5.52
N ASN A 28 -3.96 -16.64 6.69
CA ASN A 28 -4.47 -15.94 7.86
C ASN A 28 -3.48 -14.86 8.33
N GLY A 29 -3.78 -13.59 8.03
CA GLY A 29 -2.89 -12.48 8.37
C GLY A 29 -3.34 -11.15 7.76
N ASP A 30 -2.57 -10.12 8.06
CA ASP A 30 -2.79 -8.75 7.59
C ASP A 30 -1.69 -8.38 6.59
N LEU A 31 -2.09 -7.85 5.44
CA LEU A 31 -1.17 -7.26 4.48
C LEU A 31 -0.96 -5.79 4.85
N VAL A 32 0.22 -5.47 5.35
CA VAL A 32 0.60 -4.11 5.77
C VAL A 32 1.44 -3.48 4.66
N TYR A 33 1.09 -2.28 4.23
CA TYR A 33 1.87 -1.55 3.23
C TYR A 33 1.74 -0.05 3.38
N LEU A 34 2.75 0.68 2.94
CA LEU A 34 2.75 2.14 2.87
C LEU A 34 2.20 2.58 1.52
N GLU A 35 1.04 3.20 1.49
CA GLU A 35 0.43 3.76 0.28
C GLU A 35 0.53 5.28 0.27
N CYS A 36 1.00 5.85 -0.83
CA CYS A 36 0.97 7.29 -0.99
C CYS A 36 -0.45 7.77 -1.31
N THR A 37 -0.98 8.65 -0.47
CA THR A 37 -2.36 9.16 -0.58
C THR A 37 -2.60 10.02 -1.83
N LYS A 38 -1.54 10.59 -2.42
CA LYS A 38 -1.64 11.46 -3.60
C LYS A 38 -1.45 10.72 -4.92
N CYS A 39 -0.51 9.77 -4.97
CA CYS A 39 -0.08 9.13 -6.21
C CYS A 39 -0.29 7.61 -6.25
N GLY A 40 -0.76 7.00 -5.15
CA GLY A 40 -1.02 5.56 -5.05
C GLY A 40 0.23 4.69 -5.07
N LYS A 41 1.43 5.27 -4.89
CA LYS A 41 2.67 4.49 -4.85
C LYS A 41 2.73 3.66 -3.57
N ILE A 42 2.92 2.36 -3.72
CA ILE A 42 3.02 1.42 -2.60
C ILE A 42 4.50 1.13 -2.28
N LYS A 43 4.84 1.06 -1.00
CA LYS A 43 6.16 0.66 -0.48
C LYS A 43 5.99 -0.27 0.73
N ASN A 44 7.04 -0.99 1.10
CA ASN A 44 7.11 -1.82 2.31
C ASN A 44 5.90 -2.75 2.46
N LYS A 45 5.55 -3.46 1.38
CA LYS A 45 4.47 -4.44 1.39
C LYS A 45 4.95 -5.67 2.15
N GLU A 46 4.44 -5.83 3.36
CA GLU A 46 4.76 -6.91 4.27
C GLU A 46 3.49 -7.69 4.62
N TRP A 47 3.65 -9.00 4.79
CA TRP A 47 2.60 -9.85 5.31
C TRP A 47 2.88 -10.11 6.79
N GLN A 48 1.92 -9.79 7.65
CA GLN A 48 2.02 -10.04 9.07
C GLN A 48 1.06 -11.17 9.47
N PRO A 49 1.57 -12.32 9.96
CA PRO A 49 0.73 -13.38 10.51
C PRO A 49 -0.05 -12.83 11.71
N ARG A 50 -1.27 -13.33 11.89
CA ARG A 50 -2.03 -13.13 13.12
C ARG A 50 -1.94 -14.41 13.92
N GLU A 51 -1.06 -14.41 14.92
CA GLU A 51 -0.91 -15.47 15.92
C GLU A 51 -2.18 -15.61 16.78
#